data_AF-A0A950C347-F1
#
_entry.id   AF-A0A950C347-F1
#
_cell.length_a   1.000
_cell.length_b   1.000
_cell.length_c   1.000
_cell.angle_alpha   90.00
_cell.angle_beta   90.00
_cell.angle_gamma   90.00
#
_symmetry.space_group_name_H-M   'P 1'
#
loop_
_entity.id
_entity.type
_entity.pdbx_description
1 polymer ?
#
loop_
_entity_poly.entity_id
_entity_poly.type
_entity_poly.pdbx_seq_one_letter_code
_entity_poly.pdbx_strand_id
1 'polypeptide(L)'
;MGRPLRIGIARLNKAIAEYSLARLEFTLQHPADDPPPLLQRVGTQTSDEPVMQNWVDLMRRIAILQNFIDAARTANTRLALEPVFERLTKAANHVAVLAWSMESMHRRRFGGAIG
;
A
#
# COMPACT_ATOMS: atom_id res chain seq x y z
N MET A 1 -8.27 10.80 -20.89
CA MET A 1 -7.38 10.48 -19.74
C MET A 1 -6.07 9.89 -20.25
N GLY A 2 -4.93 10.48 -19.87
CA GLY A 2 -3.63 10.22 -20.49
C GLY A 2 -2.98 8.89 -20.06
N ARG A 3 -2.37 8.19 -21.02
CA ARG A 3 -1.55 6.97 -20.88
C ARG A 3 -0.66 6.88 -19.61
N PRO A 4 -0.04 7.97 -19.09
CA PRO A 4 0.77 7.92 -17.87
C PRO A 4 0.02 7.48 -16.61
N LEU A 5 -1.26 7.88 -16.45
CA LEU A 5 -2.05 7.54 -15.25
C LEU A 5 -2.39 6.05 -15.22
N ARG A 6 -2.72 5.47 -16.39
CA ARG A 6 -2.98 4.02 -16.52
C ARG A 6 -1.76 3.19 -16.18
N ILE A 7 -0.57 3.62 -16.62
CA ILE A 7 0.70 2.96 -16.27
C ILE A 7 0.96 3.06 -14.76
N GLY A 8 0.70 4.22 -14.14
CA GLY A 8 0.81 4.39 -12.69
C GLY A 8 -0.08 3.44 -11.91
N ILE A 9 -1.38 3.38 -12.25
CA ILE A 9 -2.35 2.49 -11.60
C ILE A 9 -1.96 1.01 -11.77
N ALA A 10 -1.52 0.60 -12.96
CA ALA A 10 -1.08 -0.77 -13.19
C ALA A 10 0.14 -1.15 -12.33
N ARG A 11 1.12 -0.23 -12.20
CA ARG A 11 2.30 -0.43 -11.33
C ARG A 11 1.90 -0.52 -9.87
N LEU A 12 0.99 0.35 -9.41
CA LEU A 12 0.48 0.33 -8.05
C LEU A 12 -0.26 -0.98 -7.74
N ASN A 13 -1.16 -1.43 -8.63
CA ASN A 13 -1.87 -2.70 -8.45
C ASN A 13 -0.91 -3.90 -8.42
N LYS A 14 0.20 -3.86 -9.18
CA LYS A 14 1.25 -4.88 -9.12
C LYS A 14 1.95 -4.86 -7.75
N ALA A 15 2.35 -3.70 -7.26
CA ALA A 15 2.97 -3.57 -5.94
C ALA A 15 2.02 -4.03 -4.81
N ILE A 16 0.72 -3.75 -4.91
CA ILE A 16 -0.30 -4.25 -3.98
C ILE A 16 -0.39 -5.79 -4.01
N ALA A 17 -0.26 -6.40 -5.19
CA ALA A 17 -0.24 -7.85 -5.31
C ALA A 17 1.00 -8.47 -4.65
N GLU A 18 2.18 -7.87 -4.85
CA GLU A 18 3.43 -8.28 -4.20
C GLU A 18 3.33 -8.15 -2.68
N TYR A 19 2.76 -7.04 -2.19
CA TYR A 19 2.46 -6.86 -0.76
C TYR A 19 1.49 -7.91 -0.23
N SER A 20 0.43 -8.22 -0.98
CA SER A 20 -0.57 -9.21 -0.56
C SER A 20 0.04 -10.61 -0.39
N LEU A 21 1.00 -10.97 -1.25
CA LEU A 21 1.77 -12.21 -1.12
C LEU A 21 2.66 -12.19 0.12
N ALA A 22 3.42 -11.12 0.33
CA ALA A 22 4.28 -10.99 1.52
C ALA A 22 3.47 -11.00 2.83
N ARG A 23 2.27 -10.40 2.84
CA ARG A 23 1.33 -10.45 3.95
C ARG A 23 0.82 -11.87 4.20
N LEU A 24 0.50 -12.62 3.15
CA LEU A 24 0.09 -14.02 3.28
C LEU A 24 1.22 -14.86 3.87
N GLU A 25 2.44 -14.73 3.35
CA GLU A 25 3.63 -15.38 3.92
C GLU A 25 3.81 -15.06 5.41
N PHE A 26 3.68 -13.77 5.79
CA PHE A 26 3.76 -13.33 7.17
C PHE A 26 2.67 -13.98 8.04
N THR A 27 1.41 -13.93 7.60
CA THR A 27 0.27 -14.46 8.37
C THR A 27 0.36 -15.98 8.55
N LEU A 28 0.91 -16.70 7.57
CA LEU A 28 1.13 -18.15 7.66
C LEU A 28 2.25 -18.52 8.64
N GLN A 29 3.30 -17.68 8.76
CA GLN A 29 4.39 -17.88 9.71
C GLN A 29 4.04 -17.40 11.13
N HIS A 30 3.12 -16.45 11.24
CA HIS A 30 2.71 -15.80 12.48
C HIS A 30 1.19 -15.86 12.68
N PRO A 31 0.58 -17.05 12.79
CA PRO A 31 -0.88 -17.18 12.88
C PRO A 31 -1.48 -16.66 14.19
N ALA A 32 -0.66 -16.46 15.23
CA ALA A 32 -1.07 -15.96 16.53
C ALA A 32 -1.01 -14.43 16.63
N ASP A 33 -0.37 -13.76 15.67
CA ASP A 33 -0.18 -12.31 15.66
C ASP A 33 -1.28 -11.62 14.85
N ASP A 34 -1.57 -10.36 15.18
CA ASP A 34 -2.51 -9.56 14.41
C ASP A 34 -1.99 -9.37 12.98
N PRO A 35 -2.78 -9.73 11.97
CA PRO A 35 -2.29 -9.71 10.61
C PRO A 35 -2.18 -8.25 10.12
N PRO A 36 -1.15 -7.91 9.32
CA PRO A 36 -1.05 -6.60 8.70
C PRO A 36 -2.33 -6.23 7.92
N PRO A 37 -2.65 -4.95 7.69
CA PRO A 37 -3.86 -4.57 6.95
C PRO A 37 -3.82 -5.05 5.49
N LEU A 38 -4.95 -5.53 4.95
CA LEU A 38 -5.07 -5.77 3.51
C LEU A 38 -5.19 -4.45 2.75
N LEU A 39 -4.50 -4.36 1.62
CA LEU A 39 -4.61 -3.22 0.69
C LEU A 39 -5.48 -3.64 -0.50
N GLN A 40 -6.54 -2.89 -0.77
CA GLN A 40 -7.39 -3.14 -1.94
C GLN A 40 -6.76 -2.51 -3.19
N ARG A 41 -6.94 -3.17 -4.33
CA ARG A 41 -6.56 -2.61 -5.62
C ARG A 41 -7.47 -1.44 -5.96
N VAL A 42 -6.91 -0.40 -6.57
CA VAL A 42 -7.64 0.84 -6.89
C VAL A 42 -8.67 0.63 -8.01
N GLY A 43 -8.48 -0.41 -8.84
CA GLY A 43 -9.34 -0.74 -9.99
C GLY A 43 -8.54 -0.88 -11.29
N THR A 44 -9.21 -1.18 -12.41
CA THR A 44 -8.53 -1.47 -13.68
C THR A 44 -8.48 -0.31 -14.67
N GLN A 45 -9.45 0.61 -14.69
CA GLN A 45 -9.42 1.78 -15.58
C GLN A 45 -10.21 2.93 -14.95
N THR A 46 -9.73 4.16 -15.16
CA THR A 46 -10.24 5.41 -14.60
C THR A 46 -11.57 5.85 -15.22
N SER A 47 -12.60 6.12 -14.41
CA SER A 47 -13.42 7.37 -14.36
C SER A 47 -14.76 7.24 -13.60
N ASP A 48 -14.85 6.42 -12.54
CA ASP A 48 -16.07 6.32 -11.74
C ASP A 48 -15.78 6.72 -10.27
N GLU A 49 -16.78 7.24 -9.54
CA GLU A 49 -16.75 7.49 -8.09
C GLU A 49 -16.13 6.36 -7.23
N PRO A 50 -16.28 5.05 -7.56
CA PRO A 50 -15.62 3.96 -6.84
C PRO A 50 -14.09 4.08 -6.82
N VAL A 51 -13.46 4.68 -7.84
CA VAL A 51 -11.99 4.80 -7.90
C VAL A 51 -11.48 5.81 -6.88
N MET A 52 -12.18 6.93 -6.69
CA MET A 52 -11.81 7.94 -5.69
C MET A 52 -11.98 7.38 -4.28
N GLN A 53 -13.10 6.71 -4.00
CA GLN A 53 -13.31 6.04 -2.72
C GLN A 53 -12.25 4.97 -2.44
N ASN A 54 -11.92 4.14 -3.44
CA ASN A 54 -10.86 3.14 -3.34
C ASN A 54 -9.49 3.78 -3.11
N TRP A 55 -9.23 4.96 -3.68
CA TRP A 55 -7.98 5.69 -3.46
C TRP A 55 -7.86 6.18 -2.02
N VAL A 56 -8.91 6.82 -1.50
CA VAL A 56 -8.95 7.32 -0.12
C VAL A 56 -8.82 6.17 0.88
N ASP A 57 -9.53 5.07 0.66
CA ASP A 57 -9.41 3.87 1.48
C ASP A 57 -8.01 3.26 1.41
N LEU A 58 -7.43 3.16 0.21
CA LEU A 58 -6.05 2.70 0.05
C LEU A 58 -5.06 3.58 0.83
N MET A 59 -5.17 4.90 0.72
CA MET A 59 -4.28 5.84 1.42
C MET A 59 -4.42 5.71 2.95
N ARG A 60 -5.65 5.57 3.46
CA ARG A 60 -5.89 5.30 4.87
C ARG A 60 -5.24 3.98 5.30
N ARG A 61 -5.40 2.91 4.53
CA ARG A 61 -4.83 1.60 4.84
C ARG A 61 -3.30 1.59 4.77
N ILE A 62 -2.69 2.34 3.85
CA ILE A 62 -1.24 2.55 3.82
C ILE A 62 -0.77 3.23 5.11
N ALA A 63 -1.49 4.24 5.62
CA ALA A 63 -1.14 4.87 6.89
C ALA A 63 -1.22 3.88 8.07
N ILE A 64 -2.27 3.07 8.14
CA ILE A 64 -2.39 2.00 9.17
C ILE A 64 -1.24 1.00 9.05
N LEU A 65 -0.86 0.61 7.83
CA LEU A 65 0.24 -0.30 7.57
C LEU A 65 1.58 0.26 8.04
N GLN A 66 1.86 1.53 7.76
CA GLN A 66 3.08 2.18 8.21
C GLN A 66 3.13 2.26 9.74
N ASN A 67 2.02 2.62 10.40
CA ASN A 67 1.92 2.59 11.86
C ASN A 67 2.17 1.20 12.44
N PHE A 68 1.67 0.13 11.81
CA PHE A 68 1.94 -1.24 12.22
C PHE A 68 3.45 -1.58 12.14
N ILE A 69 4.10 -1.23 11.03
CA ILE A 69 5.53 -1.46 10.82
C ILE A 69 6.35 -0.69 11.85
N ASP A 70 6.03 0.58 12.07
CA ASP A 70 6.72 1.43 13.02
C ASP A 70 6.54 0.92 14.45
N ALA A 71 5.32 0.53 14.85
CA ALA A 71 5.08 -0.04 16.17
C ALA A 71 5.89 -1.33 16.40
N ALA A 72 5.92 -2.24 15.43
CA ALA A 72 6.69 -3.48 15.51
C ALA A 72 8.21 -3.22 15.64
N ARG A 73 8.72 -2.19 14.94
CA ARG A 73 10.12 -1.75 15.01
C ARG A 73 10.46 -1.05 16.33
N THR A 74 9.64 -0.10 16.77
CA THR A 74 9.87 0.68 17.99
C THR A 74 9.80 -0.20 19.24
N ALA A 75 8.89 -1.17 19.28
CA ALA A 75 8.82 -2.13 20.36
C ALA A 75 9.95 -3.18 20.33
N ASN A 76 10.87 -3.11 19.35
CA ASN A 76 11.97 -4.04 19.12
C ASN A 76 11.51 -5.52 19.23
N THR A 77 10.37 -5.80 18.62
CA THR A 77 9.73 -7.12 18.71
C THR A 77 10.59 -8.17 18.02
N ARG A 78 10.49 -9.43 18.46
CA ARG A 78 11.11 -10.56 17.75
C ARG A 78 10.70 -10.60 16.28
N LEU A 79 9.45 -10.25 15.98
CA LEU A 79 8.90 -10.11 14.63
C LEU A 79 9.74 -9.18 13.74
N ALA A 80 10.21 -8.05 14.27
CA ALA A 80 10.98 -7.07 13.50
C ALA A 80 12.34 -7.59 13.00
N LEU A 81 12.86 -8.65 13.62
CA LEU A 81 14.13 -9.28 13.25
C LEU A 81 13.93 -10.41 12.22
N GLU A 82 12.68 -10.77 11.90
CA GLU A 82 12.40 -11.90 11.03
C GLU A 82 12.51 -11.53 9.54
N PRO A 83 13.10 -12.40 8.69
CA PRO A 83 13.23 -12.12 7.26
C PRO A 83 11.89 -11.89 6.56
N VAL A 84 10.80 -12.53 7.04
CA VAL A 84 9.46 -12.36 6.49
C VAL A 84 8.90 -10.96 6.77
N PHE A 85 9.19 -10.40 7.95
CA PHE A 85 8.81 -9.03 8.29
C PHE A 85 9.59 -8.01 7.47
N GLU A 86 10.87 -8.27 7.18
CA GLU A 86 11.66 -7.42 6.28
C GLU A 86 11.08 -7.39 4.87
N ARG A 87 10.70 -8.56 4.31
CA ARG A 87 10.05 -8.65 2.99
C ARG A 87 8.71 -7.91 2.97
N LEU A 88 7.89 -8.11 3.99
CA LEU A 88 6.62 -7.38 4.17
C LEU A 88 6.85 -5.87 4.16
N THR A 89 7.82 -5.39 4.95
CA THR A 89 8.15 -3.98 5.08
C THR A 89 8.64 -3.38 3.76
N LYS A 90 9.49 -4.10 3.02
CA LYS A 90 9.96 -3.68 1.69
C LYS A 90 8.79 -3.54 0.72
N ALA A 91 7.88 -4.51 0.67
CA ALA A 91 6.70 -4.46 -0.20
C ALA A 91 5.74 -3.32 0.19
N ALA A 92 5.50 -3.14 1.49
CA ALA A 92 4.68 -2.06 2.03
C ALA A 92 5.23 -0.67 1.65
N ASN A 93 6.54 -0.47 1.80
CA ASN A 93 7.20 0.79 1.45
C ASN A 93 7.16 1.05 -0.06
N HIS A 94 7.31 0.01 -0.88
CA HIS A 94 7.18 0.15 -2.33
C HIS A 94 5.78 0.63 -2.73
N VAL A 95 4.72 0.09 -2.11
CA VAL A 95 3.34 0.55 -2.33
C VAL A 95 3.16 2.01 -1.89
N ALA A 96 3.65 2.37 -0.69
CA ALA A 96 3.53 3.74 -0.16
C ALA A 96 4.22 4.77 -1.06
N VAL A 97 5.44 4.49 -1.51
CA VAL A 97 6.21 5.38 -2.40
C VAL A 97 5.47 5.61 -3.73
N LEU A 98 4.90 4.56 -4.32
CA LEU A 98 4.13 4.68 -5.57
C LEU A 98 2.85 5.49 -5.36
N ALA A 99 2.10 5.22 -4.29
CA ALA A 99 0.86 5.92 -3.98
C ALA A 99 1.11 7.43 -3.75
N TRP A 100 2.11 7.78 -2.92
CA TRP A 100 2.49 9.17 -2.67
C TRP A 100 3.02 9.89 -3.92
N SER A 101 3.78 9.18 -4.77
CA SER A 101 4.26 9.76 -6.03
C SER A 101 3.09 10.12 -6.95
N MET A 102 2.09 9.24 -7.06
CA MET A 102 0.87 9.50 -7.83
C MET A 102 0.04 10.65 -7.25
N GLU A 103 -0.13 10.70 -5.93
CA GLU A 103 -0.82 11.79 -5.22
C GLU A 103 -0.12 13.15 -5.48
N SER A 104 1.22 13.17 -5.44
CA SER A 104 2.00 14.39 -5.68
C SER A 104 1.87 14.90 -7.12
N MET A 105 1.83 13.99 -8.11
CA MET A 105 1.63 14.35 -9.51
C MET A 105 0.24 14.91 -9.76
N HIS A 106 -0.78 14.36 -9.09
CA HIS A 106 -2.15 14.85 -9.23
C HIS A 106 -2.29 16.27 -8.66
N ARG A 107 -1.78 16.51 -7.44
CA ARG A 107 -1.78 17.84 -6.82
C ARG A 107 -1.10 18.90 -7.69
N ARG A 108 0.05 18.59 -8.30
CA ARG A 108 0.76 19.52 -9.20
C ARG A 108 0.01 19.79 -10.50
N ARG A 109 -0.73 18.80 -11.02
CA ARG A 109 -1.37 18.88 -12.35
C ARG A 109 -2.78 19.48 -12.31
N PHE A 110 -3.50 19.31 -11.21
CA PHE A 110 -4.92 19.68 -11.11
C PHE A 110 -5.25 20.58 -9.90
N GLY A 111 -4.27 20.97 -9.08
CA GLY A 111 -4.47 21.88 -7.95
C GLY A 111 -5.29 21.31 -6.79
N GLY A 112 -5.76 20.06 -6.87
CA GLY A 112 -6.53 19.36 -5.84
C GLY A 112 -5.86 18.06 -5.41
N ALA A 113 -6.12 17.62 -4.18
CA ALA A 113 -5.80 16.26 -3.72
C ALA A 113 -6.75 15.25 -4.40
N ILE A 114 -6.33 13.99 -4.55
CA ILE A 114 -7.25 12.90 -4.90
C ILE A 114 -8.05 12.61 -3.62
N GLY A 115 -9.01 13.50 -3.32
CA GLY A 115 -9.77 13.55 -2.08
C GLY A 115 -10.87 12.51 -1.98
#